data_AF-A0A1M6RYA8-F1
#
_entry.id   AF-A0A1M6RYA8-F1
#
_cell.length_a   1.000
_cell.length_b   1.000
_cell.length_c   1.000
_cell.angle_alpha   90.00
_cell.angle_beta   90.00
_cell.angle_gamma   90.00
#
_symmetry.space_group_name_H-M   'P 1'
#
loop_
_entity.id
_entity.type
_entity.pdbx_description
1 polymer ?
#
loop_
_entity_poly.entity_id
_entity_poly.type
_entity_poly.pdbx_seq_one_letter_code
_entity_poly.pdbx_strand_id
1 'polypeptide(L)'
;MRKISRWIVASMVAGSMIWGGLSAAQAAPQKDNPMEKAVVWALQIAADDSHGYSQGAENATANNPYTGSREGPDYDCSALVYHALEHAGFPIIEAWHQNPDYMKLYQGKQYSGDADTIWPDMQRIGGFTKYSWNEVKDNLKRGDILCRPEAHVAIYIGNGKTVEARGVNNPRGGDWRTGDQGGEIDCYSAYGRGWTEVYRYTGK
;
A
#
# COMPACT_ATOMS: atom_id res chain seq x y z
N MET A 1 -45.35 -14.42 -51.82
CA MET A 1 -44.38 -15.53 -51.65
C MET A 1 -43.01 -14.88 -51.47
N ARG A 2 -42.20 -15.03 -50.43
CA ARG A 2 -42.03 -15.97 -49.30
C ARG A 2 -41.59 -15.16 -48.07
N LYS A 3 -41.97 -15.64 -46.89
CA LYS A 3 -41.60 -15.16 -45.54
C LYS A 3 -40.08 -15.28 -45.29
N ILE A 4 -39.53 -14.53 -44.32
CA ILE A 4 -38.95 -15.06 -43.06
C ILE A 4 -38.39 -13.90 -42.21
N SER A 5 -38.78 -13.93 -40.94
CA SER A 5 -38.31 -13.19 -39.76
C SER A 5 -36.95 -13.67 -39.24
N ARG A 6 -36.16 -12.83 -38.54
CA ARG A 6 -35.70 -12.99 -37.12
C ARG A 6 -34.40 -12.23 -36.75
N TRP A 7 -34.50 -11.48 -35.64
CA TRP A 7 -33.60 -11.36 -34.46
C TRP A 7 -32.26 -10.57 -34.46
N ILE A 8 -32.21 -9.73 -33.42
CA ILE A 8 -31.14 -9.07 -32.63
C ILE A 8 -29.80 -9.82 -32.58
N VAL A 9 -28.66 -9.08 -32.71
CA VAL A 9 -27.45 -9.28 -31.86
C VAL A 9 -26.73 -7.94 -31.66
N ALA A 10 -26.57 -7.53 -30.40
CA ALA A 10 -25.67 -6.46 -29.97
C ALA A 10 -24.22 -6.94 -30.09
N SER A 11 -23.37 -6.16 -30.77
CA SER A 11 -21.95 -6.50 -30.95
C SER A 11 -21.14 -5.99 -29.75
N MET A 12 -20.71 -6.91 -28.90
CA MET A 12 -19.52 -6.74 -28.06
C MET A 12 -18.30 -6.92 -28.95
N VAL A 13 -17.44 -5.91 -29.05
CA VAL A 13 -16.10 -6.08 -29.62
C VAL A 13 -15.17 -6.48 -28.48
N ALA A 14 -14.82 -7.76 -28.46
CA ALA A 14 -13.69 -8.27 -27.71
C ALA A 14 -12.41 -7.86 -28.46
N GLY A 15 -11.54 -7.09 -27.80
CA GLY A 15 -10.18 -6.83 -28.24
C GLY A 15 -9.21 -7.61 -27.36
N SER A 16 -8.68 -8.72 -27.88
CA SER A 16 -7.55 -9.42 -27.28
C SER A 16 -6.26 -8.66 -27.59
N MET A 17 -5.54 -8.25 -26.55
CA MET A 17 -4.08 -8.08 -26.61
C MET A 17 -3.48 -9.01 -25.57
N ILE A 18 -2.75 -10.01 -26.07
CA ILE A 18 -1.93 -10.91 -25.28
C ILE A 18 -0.54 -10.28 -25.25
N TRP A 19 -0.14 -9.75 -24.10
CA TRP A 19 1.27 -9.54 -23.78
C TRP A 19 1.59 -10.25 -22.47
N GLY A 20 2.71 -10.97 -22.49
CA GLY A 20 2.97 -12.10 -21.61
C GLY A 20 3.42 -11.72 -20.21
N GLY A 21 3.02 -12.56 -19.26
CA GLY A 21 3.81 -12.90 -18.09
C GLY A 21 3.66 -12.01 -16.88
N LEU A 22 2.52 -12.15 -16.18
CA LEU A 22 2.43 -12.28 -14.72
C LEU A 22 1.01 -12.74 -14.41
N SER A 23 0.82 -14.06 -14.23
CA SER A 23 -0.41 -14.58 -13.64
C SER A 23 -0.43 -14.23 -12.15
N ALA A 24 -0.77 -12.97 -11.84
CA ALA A 24 -1.19 -12.61 -10.50
C ALA A 24 -2.70 -12.82 -10.45
N ALA A 25 -3.12 -14.01 -10.00
CA ALA A 25 -4.39 -14.11 -9.32
C ALA A 25 -4.26 -13.31 -8.00
N GLN A 26 -4.28 -11.97 -8.09
CA GLN A 26 -4.55 -11.13 -6.93
C GLN A 26 -5.87 -11.61 -6.35
N ALA A 27 -5.87 -11.94 -5.05
CA ALA A 27 -7.06 -12.46 -4.39
C ALA A 27 -8.25 -11.56 -4.71
N ALA A 28 -9.36 -12.17 -5.16
CA ALA A 28 -10.51 -11.45 -5.65
C ALA A 28 -10.99 -10.40 -4.62
N PRO A 29 -11.47 -9.23 -5.07
CA PRO A 29 -11.90 -8.17 -4.16
C PRO A 29 -12.95 -8.67 -3.16
N GLN A 30 -12.77 -8.34 -1.87
CA GLN A 30 -13.76 -8.67 -0.86
C GLN A 30 -14.73 -7.49 -0.69
N LYS A 31 -15.90 -7.58 -1.35
CA LYS A 31 -16.89 -6.50 -1.50
C LYS A 31 -17.31 -5.80 -0.18
N ASP A 32 -17.29 -6.52 0.93
CA ASP A 32 -17.71 -6.00 2.25
C ASP A 32 -16.54 -5.61 3.16
N ASN A 33 -15.29 -5.71 2.69
CA ASN A 33 -14.11 -5.35 3.46
C ASN A 33 -13.87 -3.82 3.37
N PRO A 34 -13.95 -3.07 4.48
CA PRO A 34 -13.70 -1.63 4.47
C PRO A 34 -12.29 -1.25 4.02
N MET A 35 -11.33 -2.17 4.15
CA MET A 35 -9.95 -2.00 3.67
C MET A 35 -9.78 -2.28 2.16
N GLU A 36 -10.80 -2.78 1.46
CA GLU A 36 -10.65 -3.18 0.05
C GLU A 36 -10.26 -2.00 -0.85
N LYS A 37 -10.75 -0.79 -0.57
CA LYS A 37 -10.36 0.41 -1.32
C LYS A 37 -8.86 0.71 -1.20
N ALA A 38 -8.28 0.53 0.00
CA ALA A 38 -6.85 0.73 0.24
C ALA A 38 -6.04 -0.31 -0.51
N VAL A 39 -6.47 -1.57 -0.45
CA VAL A 39 -5.82 -2.67 -1.14
C VAL A 39 -5.85 -2.47 -2.66
N VAL A 40 -7.02 -2.15 -3.22
CA VAL A 40 -7.17 -1.90 -4.67
C VAL A 40 -6.31 -0.74 -5.12
N TRP A 41 -6.31 0.37 -4.37
CA TRP A 41 -5.48 1.52 -4.69
C TRP A 41 -3.99 1.15 -4.71
N ALA A 42 -3.48 0.47 -3.69
CA ALA A 42 -2.07 0.08 -3.64
C ALA A 42 -1.69 -0.90 -4.75
N LEU A 43 -2.60 -1.82 -5.12
CA LEU A 43 -2.41 -2.71 -6.27
C LEU A 43 -2.41 -1.97 -7.61
N GLN A 44 -3.16 -0.87 -7.74
CA GLN A 44 -3.13 -0.02 -8.93
C GLN A 44 -1.80 0.72 -9.05
N ILE A 45 -1.28 1.28 -7.96
CA ILE A 45 0.07 1.86 -7.94
C ILE A 45 1.12 0.81 -8.33
N ALA A 46 1.04 -0.41 -7.76
CA ALA A 46 1.96 -1.50 -8.13
C ALA A 46 1.85 -1.96 -9.60
N ALA A 47 0.74 -1.67 -10.28
CA ALA A 47 0.53 -2.01 -11.68
C ALA A 47 0.87 -0.87 -12.66
N ASP A 48 1.11 0.35 -12.16
CA ASP A 48 1.40 1.54 -12.95
C ASP A 48 2.92 1.80 -12.94
N ASP A 49 3.55 1.66 -14.11
CA ASP A 49 5.00 1.73 -14.28
C ASP A 49 5.56 3.17 -14.21
N SER A 50 4.71 4.18 -13.98
CA SER A 50 5.13 5.57 -13.77
C SER A 50 5.59 5.87 -12.34
N HIS A 51 5.45 4.92 -11.42
CA HIS A 51 5.88 5.04 -10.02
C HIS A 51 7.23 4.36 -9.77
N GLY A 52 7.71 4.46 -8.53
CA GLY A 52 9.02 3.97 -8.11
C GLY A 52 9.18 4.08 -6.60
N TYR A 53 10.34 3.68 -6.09
CA TYR A 53 10.64 3.75 -4.65
C TYR A 53 11.38 5.05 -4.31
N SER A 54 10.81 5.84 -3.40
CA SER A 54 11.37 7.11 -2.98
C SER A 54 11.58 7.16 -1.46
N GLN A 55 12.59 6.44 -0.98
CA GLN A 55 13.14 6.62 0.37
C GLN A 55 14.46 7.40 0.30
N GLY A 56 14.67 8.30 1.26
CA GLY A 56 15.97 8.98 1.45
C GLY A 56 17.06 8.01 1.91
N ALA A 57 18.34 8.32 1.65
CA ALA A 57 19.50 7.48 2.00
C ALA A 57 19.68 7.24 3.52
N GLU A 58 19.10 8.12 4.32
CA GLU A 58 19.10 8.12 5.78
C GLU A 58 17.65 8.19 6.27
N ASN A 59 17.36 7.64 7.45
CA ASN A 59 16.08 7.89 8.10
C ASN A 59 15.91 9.40 8.24
N ALA A 60 14.79 9.92 7.74
CA ALA A 60 14.59 11.35 7.70
C ALA A 60 14.61 11.95 9.11
N THR A 61 15.13 13.16 9.20
CA THR A 61 15.10 13.99 10.41
C THR A 61 14.66 15.39 10.06
N ALA A 62 14.39 16.21 11.07
CA ALA A 62 14.01 17.60 10.90
C ALA A 62 15.01 18.43 10.09
N ASN A 63 16.30 18.07 10.17
CA ASN A 63 17.38 18.76 9.47
C ASN A 63 17.81 18.06 8.18
N ASN A 64 17.36 16.81 7.97
CA ASN A 64 17.57 16.03 6.76
C ASN A 64 16.26 15.30 6.42
N PRO A 65 15.22 16.02 5.95
CA PRO A 65 13.93 15.41 5.67
C PRO A 65 14.04 14.44 4.49
N TYR A 66 13.04 13.58 4.30
CA TYR A 66 12.96 12.79 3.09
C TYR A 66 13.04 13.70 1.86
N THR A 67 13.73 13.20 0.84
CA THR A 67 13.91 13.87 -0.44
C THR A 67 13.20 13.08 -1.53
N GLY A 68 12.93 13.73 -2.65
CA GLY A 68 12.31 13.10 -3.81
C GLY A 68 10.78 13.23 -3.84
N SER A 69 10.15 12.17 -4.31
CA SER A 69 8.77 12.12 -4.80
C SER A 69 7.90 11.18 -3.96
N ARG A 70 8.31 10.90 -2.71
CA ARG A 70 7.71 10.00 -1.70
C ARG A 70 6.19 10.09 -1.55
N GLU A 71 5.62 11.26 -1.84
CA GLU A 71 4.18 11.54 -1.68
C GLU A 71 3.41 11.44 -3.00
N GLY A 72 4.07 10.97 -4.06
CA GLY A 72 3.59 10.99 -5.43
C GLY A 72 4.56 11.74 -6.36
N PRO A 73 4.89 11.16 -7.55
CA PRO A 73 4.42 9.88 -8.06
C PRO A 73 5.07 8.65 -7.40
N ASP A 74 6.11 8.79 -6.60
CA ASP A 74 6.83 7.64 -6.02
C ASP A 74 6.43 7.45 -4.56
N TYR A 75 6.81 6.32 -3.96
CA TYR A 75 6.44 6.03 -2.58
C TYR A 75 7.56 5.30 -1.83
N ASP A 76 7.68 5.55 -0.53
CA ASP A 76 8.33 4.59 0.37
C ASP A 76 7.31 3.65 1.01
N CYS A 77 7.78 2.70 1.84
CA CYS A 77 6.93 1.69 2.44
C CYS A 77 5.76 2.29 3.23
N SER A 78 6.03 3.31 4.04
CA SER A 78 5.05 4.01 4.86
C SER A 78 4.13 4.90 4.04
N ALA A 79 4.67 5.72 3.14
CA ALA A 79 3.89 6.63 2.32
C ALA A 79 2.85 5.86 1.49
N LEU A 80 3.23 4.72 0.88
CA LEU A 80 2.28 3.87 0.16
C LEU A 80 1.09 3.47 1.06
N VAL A 81 1.33 3.11 2.32
CA VAL A 81 0.28 2.70 3.26
C VAL A 81 -0.58 3.89 3.72
N TYR A 82 0.03 5.04 4.03
CA TYR A 82 -0.70 6.25 4.41
C TYR A 82 -1.62 6.72 3.28
N HIS A 83 -1.11 6.80 2.04
CA HIS A 83 -1.90 7.19 0.87
C HIS A 83 -3.00 6.17 0.56
N ALA A 84 -2.73 4.86 0.67
CA ALA A 84 -3.75 3.83 0.48
C ALA A 84 -4.91 3.96 1.46
N LEU A 85 -4.60 4.21 2.74
CA LEU A 85 -5.59 4.43 3.79
C LEU A 85 -6.38 5.73 3.56
N GLU A 86 -5.71 6.82 3.20
CA GLU A 86 -6.34 8.11 2.89
C GLU A 86 -7.31 7.97 1.71
N HIS A 87 -6.90 7.31 0.62
CA HIS A 87 -7.75 7.01 -0.54
C HIS A 87 -8.95 6.10 -0.19
N ALA A 88 -8.83 5.27 0.83
CA ALA A 88 -9.92 4.44 1.34
C ALA A 88 -10.90 5.20 2.25
N GLY A 89 -10.58 6.45 2.63
CA GLY A 89 -11.40 7.29 3.49
C GLY A 89 -11.05 7.19 4.98
N PHE A 90 -9.88 6.63 5.32
CA PHE A 90 -9.33 6.72 6.67
C PHE A 90 -8.51 8.01 6.75
N PRO A 91 -8.86 8.98 7.62
CA PRO A 91 -8.17 10.28 7.71
C PRO A 91 -6.83 10.16 8.44
N ILE A 92 -5.96 9.27 7.96
CA ILE A 92 -4.71 8.90 8.63
C ILE A 92 -3.66 10.01 8.49
N ILE A 93 -3.70 10.79 7.40
CA ILE A 93 -2.79 11.93 7.20
C ILE A 93 -3.16 13.08 8.13
N GLU A 94 -4.46 13.33 8.32
CA GLU A 94 -4.92 14.29 9.34
C GLU A 94 -4.48 13.84 10.74
N ALA A 95 -4.60 12.55 11.07
CA ALA A 95 -4.13 12.01 12.35
C ALA A 95 -2.62 12.15 12.54
N TRP A 96 -1.84 11.97 11.47
CA TRP A 96 -0.39 12.22 11.47
C TRP A 96 -0.05 13.67 11.78
N HIS A 97 -0.71 14.64 11.15
CA HIS A 97 -0.46 16.06 11.43
C HIS A 97 -0.80 16.47 12.88
N GLN A 98 -1.61 15.67 13.58
CA GLN A 98 -1.92 15.82 15.01
C GLN A 98 -0.99 15.01 15.92
N ASN A 99 -0.10 14.21 15.36
CA ASN A 99 0.86 13.42 16.12
C ASN A 99 1.97 14.32 16.68
N PRO A 100 2.30 14.28 17.99
CA PRO A 100 3.43 15.02 18.54
C PRO A 100 4.76 14.75 17.82
N ASP A 101 4.94 13.54 17.26
CA ASP A 101 6.13 13.19 16.50
C ASP A 101 6.23 13.94 15.16
N TYR A 102 5.13 14.42 14.58
CA TYR A 102 5.16 15.25 13.36
C TYR A 102 6.00 16.51 13.54
N MET A 103 5.82 17.21 14.67
CA MET A 103 6.62 18.39 15.00
C MET A 103 8.03 18.02 15.48
N LYS A 104 8.14 16.98 16.32
CA LYS A 104 9.40 16.58 16.93
C LYS A 104 10.40 16.01 15.92
N LEU A 105 9.95 15.14 15.03
CA LEU A 105 10.79 14.46 14.04
C LEU A 105 11.03 15.34 12.82
N TYR A 106 10.04 16.12 12.39
CA TYR A 106 10.05 16.75 11.06
C TYR A 106 9.78 18.26 11.04
N GLN A 107 9.68 18.92 12.20
CA GLN A 107 9.32 20.35 12.31
C GLN A 107 8.02 20.70 11.55
N GLY A 108 7.09 19.75 11.44
CA GLY A 108 5.83 19.95 10.74
C GLY A 108 5.97 20.08 9.22
N LYS A 109 6.95 19.39 8.61
CA LYS A 109 7.20 19.47 7.15
C LYS A 109 6.84 18.20 6.38
N GLN A 110 6.77 17.06 7.04
CA GLN A 110 6.59 15.77 6.37
C GLN A 110 5.11 15.42 6.19
N TYR A 111 4.68 15.17 4.95
CA TYR A 111 3.27 15.00 4.61
C TYR A 111 2.64 13.73 5.17
N SER A 112 3.34 12.59 5.16
CA SER A 112 2.86 11.34 5.77
C SER A 112 3.84 10.80 6.81
N GLY A 113 3.36 10.05 7.80
CA GLY A 113 4.24 9.46 8.81
C GLY A 113 5.09 8.29 8.31
N ASP A 114 5.73 7.60 9.26
CA ASP A 114 6.62 6.46 9.07
C ASP A 114 6.03 5.17 9.64
N ALA A 115 6.75 4.05 9.46
CA ALA A 115 6.35 2.75 9.99
C ALA A 115 6.22 2.73 11.54
N ASP A 116 7.05 3.49 12.26
CA ASP A 116 7.01 3.58 13.73
C ASP A 116 5.96 4.57 14.27
N THR A 117 5.45 5.48 13.45
CA THR A 117 4.40 6.44 13.84
C THR A 117 2.98 6.02 13.45
N ILE A 118 2.84 5.03 12.57
CA ILE A 118 1.54 4.64 12.01
C ILE A 118 0.56 4.11 13.05
N TRP A 119 1.03 3.39 14.07
CA TRP A 119 0.13 2.86 15.11
C TRP A 119 -0.53 3.97 15.94
N PRO A 120 0.21 4.95 16.51
CA PRO A 120 -0.40 6.12 17.14
C PRO A 120 -1.45 6.82 16.25
N ASP A 121 -1.21 6.93 14.95
CA ASP A 121 -2.13 7.59 14.02
C ASP A 121 -3.41 6.75 13.82
N MET A 122 -3.27 5.43 13.70
CA MET A 122 -4.39 4.50 13.68
C MET A 122 -5.22 4.54 14.97
N GLN A 123 -4.59 4.74 16.12
CA GLN A 123 -5.29 4.90 17.39
C GLN A 123 -6.16 6.17 17.40
N ARG A 124 -5.72 7.27 16.76
CA ARG A 124 -6.49 8.52 16.68
C ARG A 124 -7.71 8.39 15.77
N ILE A 125 -7.56 7.78 14.59
CA ILE A 125 -8.71 7.59 13.68
C ILE A 125 -9.71 6.57 14.22
N GLY A 126 -9.25 5.62 15.03
CA GLY A 126 -10.04 4.56 15.65
C GLY A 126 -10.43 3.43 14.69
N GLY A 127 -10.93 2.34 15.26
CA GLY A 127 -11.42 1.18 14.52
C GLY A 127 -10.35 0.17 14.08
N PHE A 128 -9.11 0.33 14.54
CA PHE A 128 -8.03 -0.63 14.36
C PHE A 128 -7.68 -1.32 15.68
N THR A 129 -7.42 -2.61 15.61
CA THR A 129 -6.85 -3.41 16.70
C THR A 129 -5.44 -3.81 16.35
N LYS A 130 -4.51 -3.65 17.31
CA LYS A 130 -3.13 -4.13 17.19
C LYS A 130 -3.02 -5.56 17.72
N TYR A 131 -2.38 -6.40 16.91
CA TYR A 131 -2.02 -7.77 17.22
C TYR A 131 -0.52 -7.96 17.16
N SER A 132 0.01 -8.91 17.93
CA SER A 132 1.35 -9.43 17.70
C SER A 132 1.36 -10.27 16.41
N TRP A 133 2.43 -10.20 15.62
CA TRP A 133 2.60 -11.09 14.46
C TRP A 133 2.36 -12.56 14.82
N ASN A 134 2.90 -13.03 15.95
CA ASN A 134 2.79 -14.43 16.36
C ASN A 134 1.35 -14.86 16.68
N GLU A 135 0.46 -13.91 17.01
CA GLU A 135 -0.93 -14.19 17.32
C GLU A 135 -1.75 -14.48 16.05
N VAL A 136 -1.43 -13.79 14.94
CA VAL A 136 -2.31 -13.75 13.77
C VAL A 136 -1.66 -14.19 12.46
N LYS A 137 -0.37 -14.53 12.43
CA LYS A 137 0.37 -14.93 11.20
C LYS A 137 -0.27 -16.07 10.40
N ASP A 138 -0.97 -16.98 11.08
CA ASP A 138 -1.65 -18.13 10.47
C ASP A 138 -3.13 -17.84 10.13
N ASN A 139 -3.60 -16.63 10.44
CA ASN A 139 -4.97 -16.16 10.21
C ASN A 139 -4.98 -14.67 9.81
N LEU A 140 -4.11 -14.33 8.85
CA LEU A 140 -4.05 -12.99 8.26
C LEU A 140 -5.31 -12.74 7.41
N LYS A 141 -5.84 -11.53 7.49
CA LYS A 141 -7.01 -11.09 6.75
C LYS A 141 -6.60 -10.03 5.74
N ARG A 142 -7.09 -10.13 4.50
CA ARG A 142 -6.86 -9.12 3.47
C ARG A 142 -7.20 -7.73 4.02
N GLY A 143 -6.27 -6.79 3.87
CA GLY A 143 -6.34 -5.45 4.46
C GLY A 143 -5.66 -5.30 5.82
N ASP A 144 -5.15 -6.39 6.43
CA ASP A 144 -4.24 -6.27 7.57
C ASP A 144 -3.00 -5.47 7.16
N ILE A 145 -2.57 -4.55 8.02
CA ILE A 145 -1.33 -3.80 7.88
C ILE A 145 -0.25 -4.53 8.68
N LEU A 146 0.77 -5.04 7.99
CA LEU A 146 1.87 -5.78 8.60
C LEU A 146 3.00 -4.80 8.84
N CYS A 147 3.47 -4.72 10.08
CA CYS A 147 4.43 -3.71 10.48
C CYS A 147 5.59 -4.31 11.26
N ARG A 148 6.78 -3.83 10.93
CA ARG A 148 7.97 -3.88 11.75
C ARG A 148 8.36 -2.42 11.97
N PRO A 149 7.94 -1.79 13.09
CA PRO A 149 8.02 -0.34 13.29
C PRO A 149 9.38 0.27 12.95
N GLU A 150 10.47 -0.42 13.30
CA GLU A 150 11.83 0.06 13.07
C GLU A 150 12.36 -0.13 11.64
N ALA A 151 11.56 -0.68 10.70
CA ALA A 151 12.07 -1.09 9.40
C ALA A 151 11.10 -1.02 8.21
N HIS A 152 9.86 -1.50 8.34
CA HIS A 152 9.02 -1.73 7.15
C HIS A 152 7.53 -1.86 7.48
N VAL A 153 6.67 -1.43 6.56
CA VAL A 153 5.22 -1.59 6.65
C VAL A 153 4.62 -1.95 5.29
N ALA A 154 3.58 -2.78 5.28
CA ALA A 154 2.96 -3.31 4.06
C ALA A 154 1.48 -3.65 4.27
N ILE A 155 0.72 -3.77 3.17
CA ILE A 155 -0.68 -4.18 3.20
C ILE A 155 -0.77 -5.66 2.79
N TYR A 156 -1.37 -6.52 3.62
CA TYR A 156 -1.63 -7.91 3.26
C TYR A 156 -2.81 -8.00 2.29
N ILE A 157 -2.58 -8.68 1.16
CA ILE A 157 -3.54 -8.77 0.06
C ILE A 157 -4.21 -10.14 -0.04
N GLY A 158 -4.01 -11.03 0.93
CA GLY A 158 -4.48 -12.41 0.86
C GLY A 158 -3.47 -13.35 0.19
N ASN A 159 -3.77 -14.66 0.19
CA ASN A 159 -2.94 -15.70 -0.40
C ASN A 159 -1.46 -15.68 0.03
N GLY A 160 -1.17 -15.26 1.26
CA GLY A 160 0.21 -15.20 1.76
C GLY A 160 1.06 -14.08 1.14
N LYS A 161 0.42 -13.05 0.58
CA LYS A 161 1.09 -11.94 -0.13
C LYS A 161 0.81 -10.58 0.50
N THR A 162 1.76 -9.67 0.34
CA THR A 162 1.60 -8.23 0.61
C THR A 162 1.71 -7.44 -0.69
N VAL A 163 1.16 -6.23 -0.73
CA VAL A 163 1.58 -5.16 -1.64
C VAL A 163 2.38 -4.15 -0.81
N GLU A 164 3.54 -3.75 -1.32
CA GLU A 164 4.49 -2.91 -0.59
C GLU A 164 5.43 -2.16 -1.52
N ALA A 165 5.87 -0.98 -1.07
CA ALA A 165 6.98 -0.25 -1.67
C ALA A 165 8.29 -0.61 -0.94
N ARG A 166 9.33 -0.99 -1.67
CA ARG A 166 10.64 -1.34 -1.14
C ARG A 166 11.76 -1.09 -2.13
N GLY A 167 12.95 -0.76 -1.65
CA GLY A 167 14.15 -0.77 -2.48
C GLY A 167 14.50 -2.19 -2.92
N VAL A 168 14.42 -2.46 -4.23
CA VAL A 168 14.85 -3.76 -4.81
C VAL A 168 16.35 -3.75 -5.08
N ASN A 169 16.89 -2.66 -5.64
CA ASN A 169 18.31 -2.50 -5.94
C ASN A 169 19.08 -1.65 -4.92
N ASN A 170 18.37 -0.81 -4.15
CA ASN A 170 18.96 0.00 -3.10
C ASN A 170 18.00 0.09 -1.89
N PRO A 171 18.08 -0.85 -0.94
CA PRO A 171 17.18 -0.90 0.21
C PRO A 171 17.39 0.24 1.21
N ARG A 172 18.47 1.02 1.07
CA ARG A 172 18.72 2.22 1.89
C ARG A 172 18.15 3.50 1.27
N GLY A 173 17.68 3.48 0.03
CA GLY A 173 17.23 4.69 -0.68
C GLY A 173 18.38 5.60 -1.12
N GLY A 174 18.04 6.80 -1.62
CA GLY A 174 19.02 7.87 -1.95
C GLY A 174 19.27 8.13 -3.44
N ASP A 175 19.05 7.15 -4.31
CA ASP A 175 19.04 7.31 -5.77
C ASP A 175 17.64 6.90 -6.28
N TRP A 176 16.63 7.75 -6.06
CA TRP A 176 15.28 7.51 -6.55
C TRP A 176 15.15 7.95 -8.01
N ARG A 177 14.42 7.19 -8.83
CA ARG A 177 14.08 7.59 -10.19
C ARG A 177 12.60 7.34 -10.42
N THR A 178 11.84 8.40 -10.66
CA THR A 178 10.44 8.25 -11.05
C THR A 178 10.31 7.39 -12.31
N GLY A 179 9.37 6.45 -12.28
CA GLY A 179 9.09 5.53 -13.40
C GLY A 179 10.13 4.43 -13.59
N ASP A 180 10.86 4.06 -12.54
CA ASP A 180 11.81 2.94 -12.56
C ASP A 180 11.24 1.61 -12.07
N GLN A 181 9.92 1.51 -11.91
CA GLN A 181 9.18 0.36 -11.37
C GLN A 181 9.67 -1.00 -11.89
N GLY A 182 10.70 -1.54 -11.23
CA GLY A 182 11.34 -2.83 -11.53
C GLY A 182 11.12 -3.87 -10.43
N GLY A 183 10.01 -3.72 -9.71
CA GLY A 183 9.69 -4.44 -8.46
C GLY A 183 9.66 -3.52 -7.22
N GLU A 184 9.94 -2.24 -7.37
CA GLU A 184 9.96 -1.30 -6.24
C GLU A 184 8.62 -1.14 -5.53
N ILE A 185 7.52 -1.19 -6.27
CA ILE A 185 6.18 -1.32 -5.70
C ILE A 185 5.55 -2.55 -6.32
N ASP A 186 5.43 -3.64 -5.55
CA ASP A 186 4.99 -4.93 -6.09
C ASP A 186 4.43 -5.85 -4.98
N CYS A 187 4.03 -7.06 -5.38
CA CYS A 187 3.43 -8.09 -4.56
C CYS A 187 4.46 -9.12 -4.07
N TYR A 188 4.78 -9.08 -2.78
CA TYR A 188 5.79 -9.94 -2.18
C TYR A 188 5.21 -11.01 -1.25
N SER A 189 6.03 -11.98 -0.84
CA SER A 189 5.62 -12.90 0.23
C SER A 189 5.42 -12.14 1.54
N ALA A 190 4.30 -12.40 2.21
CA ALA A 190 4.03 -11.89 3.54
C ALA A 190 4.89 -12.56 4.62
N TYR A 191 5.53 -13.70 4.32
CA TYR A 191 6.26 -14.51 5.29
C TYR A 191 7.78 -14.31 5.19
N GLY A 192 8.49 -14.56 6.30
CA GLY A 192 9.95 -14.42 6.36
C GLY A 192 10.47 -12.98 6.43
N ARG A 193 9.62 -12.01 6.78
CA ARG A 193 9.93 -10.56 6.79
C ARG A 193 10.22 -9.96 8.17
N GLY A 194 10.11 -10.76 9.24
CA GLY A 194 10.38 -10.30 10.61
C GLY A 194 9.34 -9.33 11.17
N TRP A 195 8.09 -9.37 10.69
CA TRP A 195 7.00 -8.59 11.24
C TRP A 195 6.85 -8.80 12.74
N THR A 196 6.57 -7.72 13.47
CA THR A 196 6.36 -7.76 14.92
C THR A 196 4.92 -7.41 15.27
N GLU A 197 4.28 -6.55 14.47
CA GLU A 197 2.93 -6.05 14.70
C GLU A 197 2.03 -6.24 13.47
N VAL A 198 0.73 -6.42 13.72
CA VAL A 198 -0.31 -6.43 12.70
C VAL A 198 -1.44 -5.52 13.14
N TYR A 199 -1.81 -4.55 12.31
CA TYR A 199 -2.93 -3.64 12.56
C TYR A 199 -4.10 -4.03 11.68
N ARG A 200 -5.21 -4.39 12.32
CA ARG A 200 -6.39 -4.91 11.64
C ARG A 200 -7.56 -3.96 11.87
N TYR A 201 -8.23 -3.57 10.80
CA TYR A 201 -9.50 -2.88 10.92
C TYR A 201 -10.57 -3.81 11.49
N THR A 202 -11.19 -3.41 12.60
CA THR A 202 -12.21 -4.17 13.33
C THR A 202 -13.55 -3.44 13.43
N GLY A 203 -13.68 -2.27 12.80
CA GLY A 203 -14.85 -1.40 12.94
C GLY A 203 -14.72 -0.42 14.11
N LYS A 204 -15.47 0.69 14.04
CA LYS A 204 -15.60 1.66 15.14
C LYS A 204 -16.67 1.21 16.13
#